data_AF-A0A7J5XAZ0-F1
#
_entry.id   AF-A0A7J5XAZ0-F1
#
_cell.length_a   1.000
_cell.length_b   1.000
_cell.length_c   1.000
_cell.angle_alpha   90.00
_cell.angle_beta   90.00
_cell.angle_gamma   90.00
#
_symmetry.space_group_name_H-M   'P 1'
#
loop_
_entity.id
_entity.type
_entity.pdbx_description
1 polymer ?
#
loop_
_entity_poly.entity_id
_entity_poly.type
_entity_poly.pdbx_seq_one_letter_code
_entity_poly.pdbx_strand_id
1 'polypeptide(L)'
;MTKYHSDDYIKFLRSIRPDNMSEYSKQMQRFNVGEDCPVFDGLFEFCQLSTGGSVAGALKLNKQQTDIAINWAGGLHHAKKSEASGFCYVNDIVLAILELLKYHQRVLYIDIDIHHGDGVEEAFYTTDRVMTVSFHKDGIDDESYEAIFRPVSHAKCVEYIKSFNLPLLMLGGGGYTIRNVARCWTFETATALDCSIPNELPYNDYFEYFGPDFKLHISPSNMTNQNTTEYLEKIKQRLFENLRMLPHAPGVQMQAIPEDAPHPDIRAHDKRIACEEEFSDSEDEAEGPGGAAGTQLITRR
;
A
#
# COMPACT_ATOMS: atom_id res chain seq x y z
N MET A 1 2.20 17.45 -5.60
CA MET A 1 0.85 17.30 -6.18
C MET A 1 0.88 17.20 -7.71
N THR A 2 1.47 18.15 -8.44
CA THR A 2 1.51 18.13 -9.93
C THR A 2 2.44 17.08 -10.55
N LYS A 3 3.07 16.21 -9.73
CA LYS A 3 3.73 15.00 -10.22
C LYS A 3 2.74 13.98 -10.79
N TYR A 4 1.46 14.06 -10.42
CA TYR A 4 0.37 13.27 -10.98
C TYR A 4 -0.72 14.17 -11.55
N HIS A 5 -1.27 15.05 -10.72
CA HIS A 5 -2.40 15.91 -11.09
C HIS A 5 -2.02 16.97 -12.13
N SER A 6 -3.01 17.41 -12.92
CA SER A 6 -2.84 18.52 -13.85
C SER A 6 -2.54 19.85 -13.12
N ASP A 7 -1.69 20.67 -13.73
CA ASP A 7 -1.29 21.96 -13.16
C ASP A 7 -2.48 22.92 -12.96
N ASP A 8 -3.45 22.91 -13.89
CA ASP A 8 -4.63 23.77 -13.81
C ASP A 8 -5.59 23.32 -12.71
N TYR A 9 -5.76 22.01 -12.48
CA TYR A 9 -6.53 21.48 -11.37
C TYR A 9 -5.92 21.84 -10.00
N ILE A 10 -4.62 21.64 -9.81
CA ILE A 10 -3.95 22.02 -8.56
C ILE A 10 -3.96 23.54 -8.34
N LYS A 11 -3.82 24.33 -9.42
CA LYS A 11 -3.94 25.78 -9.33
C LYS A 11 -5.36 26.20 -8.92
N PHE A 12 -6.39 25.51 -9.41
CA PHE A 12 -7.77 25.71 -9.00
C PHE A 12 -7.97 25.39 -7.52
N LEU A 13 -7.57 24.21 -7.05
CA LEU A 13 -7.71 23.82 -5.63
C LEU A 13 -6.99 24.80 -4.69
N ARG A 14 -5.85 25.34 -5.11
CA ARG A 14 -5.12 26.36 -4.34
C ARG A 14 -5.83 27.71 -4.27
N SER A 15 -6.72 28.01 -5.22
CA SER A 15 -7.34 29.33 -5.39
C SER A 15 -8.79 29.37 -4.89
N ILE A 16 -9.51 28.26 -5.02
CA ILE A 16 -10.91 28.14 -4.64
C ILE A 16 -11.09 28.26 -3.13
N ARG A 17 -12.08 29.03 -2.72
CA ARG A 17 -12.47 29.28 -1.33
C ARG A 17 -13.97 29.54 -1.26
N PRO A 18 -14.61 29.40 -0.08
CA PRO A 18 -16.05 29.67 0.05
C PRO A 18 -16.45 31.08 -0.41
N ASP A 19 -15.60 32.10 -0.21
CA ASP A 19 -15.86 33.50 -0.55
C ASP A 19 -15.84 33.80 -2.06
N ASN A 20 -15.20 32.94 -2.88
CA ASN A 20 -15.06 33.18 -4.32
C ASN A 20 -15.73 32.12 -5.22
N MET A 21 -16.52 31.20 -4.66
CA MET A 21 -17.16 30.10 -5.40
C MET A 21 -17.95 30.56 -6.65
N SER A 22 -18.63 31.71 -6.56
CA SER A 22 -19.42 32.26 -7.67
C SER A 22 -18.57 32.60 -8.91
N GLU A 23 -17.32 33.02 -8.71
CA GLU A 23 -16.35 33.33 -9.77
C GLU A 23 -15.81 32.07 -10.46
N TYR A 24 -15.89 30.93 -9.77
CA TYR A 24 -15.27 29.66 -10.19
C TYR A 24 -16.28 28.61 -10.68
N SER A 25 -17.57 28.94 -10.82
CA SER A 25 -18.65 28.02 -11.23
C SER A 25 -18.28 27.07 -12.40
N LYS A 26 -17.67 27.59 -13.47
CA LYS A 26 -17.23 26.78 -14.62
C LYS A 26 -16.11 25.79 -14.29
N GLN A 27 -15.17 26.20 -13.44
CA GLN A 27 -14.06 25.33 -13.01
C GLN A 27 -14.53 24.30 -11.99
N MET A 28 -15.44 24.68 -11.08
CA MET A 28 -16.11 23.78 -10.15
C MET A 28 -16.81 22.63 -10.89
N GLN A 29 -17.59 22.94 -11.92
CA GLN A 29 -18.21 21.92 -12.76
C GLN A 29 -17.18 21.05 -13.49
N ARG A 30 -16.13 21.66 -14.07
CA ARG A 30 -15.08 20.94 -14.81
C ARG A 30 -14.27 19.99 -13.93
N PHE A 31 -14.00 20.38 -12.70
CA PHE A 31 -13.12 19.67 -11.76
C PHE A 31 -13.91 18.87 -10.72
N ASN A 32 -15.23 18.75 -10.90
CA ASN A 32 -16.15 18.01 -10.05
C ASN A 32 -16.07 18.42 -8.55
N VAL A 33 -16.00 19.72 -8.28
CA VAL A 33 -15.99 20.28 -6.92
C VAL A 33 -17.30 21.02 -6.70
N GLY A 34 -18.11 20.58 -5.73
CA GLY A 34 -19.47 21.06 -5.51
C GLY A 34 -20.22 20.20 -4.50
N GLU A 35 -21.00 19.23 -4.99
CA GLU A 35 -21.91 18.39 -4.17
C GLU A 35 -21.12 17.45 -3.24
N ASP A 36 -20.70 16.30 -3.74
CA ASP A 36 -19.97 15.30 -2.94
C ASP A 36 -18.57 15.77 -2.55
N CYS A 37 -18.00 16.73 -3.29
CA CYS A 37 -16.68 17.29 -3.01
C CYS A 37 -16.81 18.80 -2.73
N PRO A 38 -17.30 19.21 -1.55
CA PRO A 38 -17.61 20.61 -1.25
C PRO A 38 -16.38 21.50 -1.12
N VAL A 39 -16.57 22.79 -1.39
CA VAL A 39 -15.59 23.82 -1.04
C VAL A 39 -15.74 24.15 0.45
N PHE A 40 -14.66 24.09 1.20
CA PHE A 40 -14.62 24.46 2.62
C PHE A 40 -13.35 25.25 2.97
N ASP A 41 -13.40 25.99 4.08
CA ASP A 41 -12.24 26.74 4.57
C ASP A 41 -11.10 25.79 4.93
N GLY A 42 -9.92 26.04 4.36
CA GLY A 42 -8.75 25.18 4.55
C GLY A 42 -8.69 23.95 3.64
N LEU A 43 -9.56 23.83 2.62
CA LEU A 43 -9.55 22.72 1.66
C LEU A 43 -8.15 22.38 1.12
N PHE A 44 -7.40 23.39 0.65
CA PHE A 44 -6.07 23.15 0.10
C PHE A 44 -5.06 22.72 1.18
N GLU A 45 -5.16 23.26 2.40
CA GLU A 45 -4.30 22.88 3.52
C GLU A 45 -4.57 21.42 3.94
N PHE A 46 -5.84 21.02 4.00
CA PHE A 46 -6.23 19.62 4.20
C PHE A 46 -5.57 18.70 3.18
N CYS A 47 -5.64 19.05 1.89
CA CYS A 47 -4.98 18.30 0.82
C CYS A 47 -3.45 18.22 1.04
N GLN A 48 -2.82 19.32 1.46
CA GLN A 48 -1.38 19.40 1.71
C GLN A 48 -0.94 18.51 2.88
N LEU A 49 -1.69 18.50 3.98
CA LEU A 49 -1.39 17.68 5.15
C LEU A 49 -1.55 16.18 4.84
N SER A 50 -2.70 15.80 4.27
CA SER A 50 -2.98 14.43 3.85
C SER A 50 -1.91 13.89 2.89
N THR A 51 -1.62 14.65 1.83
CA THR A 51 -0.60 14.27 0.83
C THR A 51 0.81 14.27 1.41
N GLY A 52 1.12 15.25 2.26
CA GLY A 52 2.44 15.41 2.86
C GLY A 52 2.83 14.20 3.71
N GLY A 53 1.89 13.68 4.51
CA GLY A 53 2.10 12.47 5.31
C GLY A 53 2.44 11.25 4.46
N SER A 54 1.68 10.98 3.40
CA SER A 54 1.88 9.80 2.54
C SER A 54 3.20 9.87 1.77
N VAL A 55 3.53 11.03 1.20
CA VAL A 55 4.81 11.22 0.48
C VAL A 55 6.00 11.19 1.45
N ALA A 56 5.87 11.75 2.65
CA ALA A 56 6.91 11.66 3.68
C ALA A 56 7.13 10.23 4.17
N GLY A 57 6.05 9.46 4.36
CA GLY A 57 6.12 8.03 4.66
C GLY A 57 6.84 7.23 3.58
N ALA A 58 6.46 7.43 2.31
CA ALA A 58 7.14 6.82 1.16
C ALA A 58 8.64 7.19 1.10
N LEU A 59 8.99 8.46 1.34
CA LEU A 59 10.39 8.90 1.42
C LEU A 59 11.16 8.20 2.54
N LYS A 60 10.54 7.97 3.70
CA LYS A 60 11.16 7.26 4.83
C LYS A 60 11.42 5.79 4.52
N LEU A 61 10.47 5.13 3.85
CA LEU A 61 10.61 3.75 3.38
C LEU A 61 11.72 3.62 2.33
N ASN A 62 11.71 4.48 1.30
CA ASN A 62 12.77 4.51 0.28
C ASN A 62 14.17 4.73 0.86
N LYS A 63 14.28 5.58 1.88
CA LYS A 63 15.55 5.84 2.60
C LYS A 63 15.93 4.76 3.60
N GLN A 64 15.14 3.68 3.71
CA GLN A 64 15.35 2.58 4.65
C GLN A 64 15.48 3.07 6.10
N GLN A 65 14.71 4.11 6.45
CA GLN A 65 14.71 4.70 7.80
C GLN A 65 13.60 4.14 8.69
N THR A 66 12.69 3.36 8.10
CA THR A 66 11.60 2.68 8.77
C THR A 66 11.14 1.50 7.93
N ASP A 67 10.60 0.47 8.58
CA ASP A 67 9.98 -0.67 7.90
C ASP A 67 8.48 -0.42 7.62
N ILE A 68 7.82 0.34 8.51
CA ILE A 68 6.39 0.66 8.43
C ILE A 68 6.20 2.16 8.64
N ALA A 69 5.55 2.83 7.68
CA ALA A 69 5.09 4.21 7.83
C ALA A 69 3.56 4.24 7.85
N ILE A 70 2.98 5.06 8.74
CA ILE A 70 1.52 5.16 8.89
C ILE A 70 1.09 6.62 8.69
N ASN A 71 0.07 6.84 7.84
CA ASN A 71 -0.60 8.13 7.69
C ASN A 71 -2.12 7.95 7.56
N TRP A 72 -2.84 7.99 8.69
CA TRP A 72 -4.29 7.85 8.73
C TRP A 72 -5.06 9.00 8.05
N ALA A 73 -4.42 10.15 7.83
CA ALA A 73 -5.04 11.26 7.10
C ALA A 73 -5.00 11.08 5.56
N GLY A 74 -4.21 10.11 5.08
CA GLY A 74 -4.13 9.74 3.66
C GLY A 74 -5.16 8.68 3.27
N GLY A 75 -4.98 8.09 2.09
CA GLY A 75 -5.86 7.04 1.59
C GLY A 75 -7.02 7.56 0.73
N LEU A 76 -6.89 8.75 0.14
CA LEU A 76 -7.95 9.39 -0.65
C LEU A 76 -7.96 8.84 -2.07
N HIS A 77 -8.43 7.61 -2.21
CA HIS A 77 -8.26 6.77 -3.41
C HIS A 77 -9.10 7.15 -4.63
N HIS A 78 -10.17 7.93 -4.47
CA HIS A 78 -11.09 8.29 -5.56
C HIS A 78 -10.60 9.47 -6.42
N ALA A 79 -9.67 10.28 -5.91
CA ALA A 79 -9.20 11.47 -6.60
C ALA A 79 -8.57 11.11 -7.96
N LYS A 80 -9.02 11.78 -9.01
CA LYS A 80 -8.57 11.55 -10.39
C LYS A 80 -7.47 12.52 -10.77
N LYS A 81 -6.93 12.37 -11.98
CA LYS A 81 -5.83 13.23 -12.46
C LYS A 81 -6.24 14.70 -12.54
N SER A 82 -7.47 15.00 -12.93
CA SER A 82 -7.94 16.37 -13.14
C SER A 82 -9.34 16.65 -12.57
N GLU A 83 -9.82 15.86 -11.62
CA GLU A 83 -11.11 16.11 -10.95
C GLU A 83 -11.14 15.46 -9.56
N ALA A 84 -11.97 16.02 -8.68
CA ALA A 84 -12.30 15.43 -7.40
C ALA A 84 -13.37 14.34 -7.58
N SER A 85 -13.42 13.38 -6.67
CA SER A 85 -14.47 12.35 -6.65
C SER A 85 -14.54 11.73 -5.26
N GLY A 86 -15.74 11.37 -4.78
CA GLY A 86 -15.95 10.63 -3.53
C GLY A 86 -15.19 11.21 -2.33
N PHE A 87 -15.39 12.50 -2.04
CA PHE A 87 -14.68 13.25 -0.98
C PHE A 87 -13.16 13.43 -1.18
N CYS A 88 -12.58 12.93 -2.28
CA CYS A 88 -11.15 12.93 -2.55
C CYS A 88 -10.76 13.99 -3.59
N TYR A 89 -9.88 14.92 -3.21
CA TYR A 89 -9.42 16.01 -4.09
C TYR A 89 -8.02 15.75 -4.67
N VAL A 90 -7.08 15.27 -3.85
CA VAL A 90 -5.71 14.95 -4.25
C VAL A 90 -5.44 13.49 -3.90
N ASN A 91 -4.94 12.74 -4.87
CA ASN A 91 -4.63 11.32 -4.69
C ASN A 91 -3.25 11.18 -4.07
N ASP A 92 -3.20 11.20 -2.74
CA ASP A 92 -1.97 11.05 -1.96
C ASP A 92 -1.30 9.69 -2.18
N ILE A 93 -2.10 8.66 -2.43
CA ILE A 93 -1.67 7.29 -2.69
C ILE A 93 -0.85 7.23 -3.98
N VAL A 94 -1.38 7.76 -5.08
CA VAL A 94 -0.66 7.79 -6.37
C VAL A 94 0.67 8.54 -6.23
N LEU A 95 0.68 9.66 -5.51
CA LEU A 95 1.90 10.43 -5.27
C LEU A 95 2.92 9.67 -4.41
N ALA A 96 2.46 8.94 -3.40
CA ALA A 96 3.32 8.08 -2.58
C ALA A 96 3.89 6.90 -3.39
N ILE A 97 3.08 6.24 -4.22
CA ILE A 97 3.54 5.17 -5.12
C ILE A 97 4.56 5.69 -6.12
N LEU A 98 4.34 6.86 -6.73
CA LEU A 98 5.33 7.50 -7.61
C LEU A 98 6.65 7.79 -6.91
N GLU A 99 6.62 8.10 -5.61
CA GLU A 99 7.83 8.22 -4.80
C GLU A 99 8.50 6.86 -4.60
N LEU A 100 7.77 5.82 -4.20
CA LEU A 100 8.28 4.46 -4.02
C LEU A 100 8.90 3.89 -5.31
N LEU A 101 8.28 4.14 -6.46
CA LEU A 101 8.75 3.70 -7.78
C LEU A 101 10.13 4.26 -8.18
N LYS A 102 10.70 5.22 -7.44
CA LYS A 102 12.08 5.66 -7.65
C LYS A 102 13.11 4.62 -7.20
N TYR A 103 12.76 3.75 -6.25
CA TYR A 103 13.67 2.76 -5.66
C TYR A 103 13.15 1.32 -5.82
N HIS A 104 11.84 1.13 -5.94
CA HIS A 104 11.22 -0.18 -6.05
C HIS A 104 10.79 -0.48 -7.48
N GLN A 105 11.30 -1.58 -8.06
CA GLN A 105 10.94 -1.99 -9.43
C GLN A 105 9.43 -2.28 -9.55
N ARG A 106 8.85 -2.92 -8.52
CA ARG A 106 7.43 -3.26 -8.41
C ARG A 106 6.88 -2.77 -7.07
N VAL A 107 5.70 -2.17 -7.10
CA VAL A 107 4.93 -1.75 -5.92
C VAL A 107 3.59 -2.47 -5.94
N LEU A 108 3.19 -3.06 -4.82
CA LEU A 108 1.87 -3.67 -4.66
C LEU A 108 0.99 -2.69 -3.88
N TYR A 109 -0.19 -2.39 -4.42
CA TYR A 109 -1.25 -1.63 -3.77
C TYR A 109 -2.40 -2.56 -3.42
N ILE A 110 -2.78 -2.59 -2.14
CA ILE A 110 -3.92 -3.35 -1.64
C ILE A 110 -4.90 -2.38 -1.02
N ASP A 111 -6.15 -2.48 -1.45
CA ASP A 111 -7.26 -1.63 -1.02
C ASP A 111 -8.34 -2.49 -0.37
N ILE A 112 -8.68 -2.14 0.87
CA ILE A 112 -9.68 -2.80 1.71
C ILE A 112 -10.81 -1.84 2.10
N ASP A 113 -10.87 -0.66 1.47
CA ASP A 113 -12.05 0.20 1.54
C ASP A 113 -13.24 -0.52 0.90
N ILE A 114 -14.45 -0.21 1.38
CA ILE A 114 -15.67 -0.79 0.83
C ILE A 114 -15.93 -0.33 -0.61
N HIS A 115 -15.38 0.82 -1.01
CA HIS A 115 -15.45 1.34 -2.37
C HIS A 115 -14.25 0.87 -3.19
N HIS A 116 -14.47 0.77 -4.50
CA HIS A 116 -13.38 0.49 -5.43
C HIS A 116 -12.36 1.63 -5.41
N GLY A 117 -11.08 1.29 -5.26
CA GLY A 117 -9.93 2.22 -5.37
C GLY A 117 -9.64 2.69 -6.80
N ASP A 118 -10.67 3.22 -7.44
CA ASP A 118 -10.74 3.52 -8.86
C ASP A 118 -9.71 4.57 -9.33
N GLY A 119 -9.43 5.60 -8.53
CA GLY A 119 -8.43 6.62 -8.87
C GLY A 119 -6.99 6.08 -8.89
N VAL A 120 -6.67 5.12 -8.01
CA VAL A 120 -5.36 4.46 -7.99
C VAL A 120 -5.24 3.45 -9.13
N GLU A 121 -6.29 2.66 -9.36
CA GLU A 121 -6.35 1.73 -10.50
C GLU A 121 -6.18 2.46 -11.83
N GLU A 122 -6.94 3.53 -12.06
CA GLU A 122 -6.87 4.34 -13.29
C GLU A 122 -5.46 4.91 -13.52
N ALA A 123 -4.82 5.43 -12.46
CA ALA A 123 -3.49 6.04 -12.54
C ALA A 123 -2.40 5.07 -13.01
N PHE A 124 -2.56 3.78 -12.73
CA PHE A 124 -1.55 2.75 -13.02
C PHE A 124 -2.04 1.65 -13.97
N TYR A 125 -3.21 1.82 -14.58
CA TYR A 125 -3.87 0.81 -15.41
C TYR A 125 -3.02 0.27 -16.57
N THR A 126 -2.05 1.06 -17.05
CA THR A 126 -1.23 0.75 -18.23
C THR A 126 0.23 0.44 -17.89
N THR A 127 0.57 0.19 -16.62
CA THR A 127 1.90 -0.22 -16.19
C THR A 127 1.90 -1.55 -15.47
N ASP A 128 2.97 -2.33 -15.65
CA ASP A 128 3.25 -3.56 -14.92
C ASP A 128 4.06 -3.33 -13.64
N ARG A 129 4.50 -2.09 -13.38
CA ARG A 129 5.28 -1.73 -12.20
C ARG A 129 4.45 -1.58 -10.93
N VAL A 130 3.14 -1.41 -11.06
CA VAL A 130 2.21 -1.29 -9.95
C VAL A 130 1.08 -2.29 -10.15
N MET A 131 0.87 -3.16 -9.17
CA MET A 131 -0.30 -4.04 -9.15
C MET A 131 -1.30 -3.48 -8.15
N THR A 132 -2.54 -3.26 -8.60
CA THR A 132 -3.65 -2.79 -7.76
C THR A 132 -4.60 -3.94 -7.46
N VAL A 133 -4.84 -4.22 -6.18
CA VAL A 133 -5.77 -5.26 -5.71
C VAL A 133 -6.78 -4.60 -4.78
N SER A 134 -8.06 -4.62 -5.14
CA SER A 134 -9.14 -4.00 -4.35
C SER A 134 -10.23 -5.01 -4.02
N PHE A 135 -10.69 -4.99 -2.77
CA PHE A 135 -11.82 -5.78 -2.29
C PHE A 135 -12.94 -4.83 -1.87
N HIS A 136 -13.97 -4.72 -2.70
CA HIS A 136 -15.03 -3.73 -2.52
C HIS A 136 -16.42 -4.34 -2.73
N LYS A 137 -17.45 -3.60 -2.30
CA LYS A 137 -18.83 -3.91 -2.65
C LYS A 137 -19.08 -3.54 -4.11
N ASP A 138 -19.63 -4.46 -4.88
CA ASP A 138 -20.15 -4.21 -6.23
C ASP A 138 -21.69 -4.09 -6.18
N GLY A 139 -22.28 -3.12 -6.88
CA GLY A 139 -23.72 -2.83 -6.91
C GLY A 139 -24.24 -1.74 -5.94
N ILE A 140 -25.46 -1.24 -6.22
CA ILE A 140 -26.06 -0.05 -5.58
C ILE A 140 -27.00 -0.45 -4.44
N ASP A 141 -26.50 -0.33 -3.20
CA ASP A 141 -27.33 -0.36 -1.99
C ASP A 141 -26.51 0.16 -0.80
N ASP A 142 -26.68 1.46 -0.54
CA ASP A 142 -26.06 2.24 0.56
C ASP A 142 -26.47 1.78 1.97
N GLU A 143 -27.35 0.79 2.12
CA GLU A 143 -27.80 0.31 3.44
C GLU A 143 -26.77 -0.57 4.17
N SER A 144 -25.60 -0.82 3.60
CA SER A 144 -24.64 -1.81 4.11
C SER A 144 -23.44 -1.25 4.90
N TYR A 145 -23.31 0.09 5.05
CA TYR A 145 -22.15 0.72 5.71
C TYR A 145 -21.98 0.36 7.18
N GLU A 146 -23.06 0.18 7.95
CA GLU A 146 -22.96 -0.01 9.40
C GLU A 146 -22.58 -1.43 9.83
N ALA A 147 -22.72 -2.42 8.95
CA ALA A 147 -22.77 -3.83 9.35
C ALA A 147 -21.53 -4.65 8.99
N ILE A 148 -20.61 -4.11 8.18
CA ILE A 148 -19.49 -4.87 7.58
C ILE A 148 -18.17 -4.66 8.34
N PHE A 149 -18.05 -3.58 9.11
CA PHE A 149 -16.77 -3.20 9.69
C PHE A 149 -16.49 -3.89 11.02
N ARG A 150 -15.31 -4.52 11.17
CA ARG A 150 -14.79 -5.05 12.44
C ARG A 150 -13.30 -4.77 12.56
N PRO A 151 -12.84 -4.05 13.60
CA PRO A 151 -11.42 -3.77 13.83
C PRO A 151 -10.54 -5.03 13.78
N VAL A 152 -11.01 -6.14 14.38
CA VAL A 152 -10.24 -7.39 14.44
C VAL A 152 -10.09 -8.03 13.05
N SER A 153 -11.15 -8.04 12.24
CA SER A 153 -11.09 -8.60 10.89
C SER A 153 -10.23 -7.75 9.97
N HIS A 154 -10.31 -6.43 10.09
CA HIS A 154 -9.52 -5.48 9.29
C HIS A 154 -8.03 -5.58 9.64
N ALA A 155 -7.69 -5.65 10.93
CA ALA A 155 -6.32 -5.84 11.40
C ALA A 155 -5.71 -7.20 10.98
N LYS A 156 -6.51 -8.23 10.71
CA LYS A 156 -6.00 -9.50 10.15
C LYS A 156 -5.42 -9.32 8.74
N CYS A 157 -5.94 -8.38 7.95
CA CYS A 157 -5.34 -8.01 6.68
C CYS A 157 -3.96 -7.38 6.90
N VAL A 158 -3.84 -6.46 7.86
CA VAL A 158 -2.56 -5.82 8.22
C VAL A 158 -1.54 -6.86 8.69
N GLU A 159 -1.93 -7.75 9.60
CA GLU A 159 -1.06 -8.84 10.11
C GLU A 159 -0.57 -9.75 8.97
N TYR A 160 -1.46 -10.11 8.05
CA TYR A 160 -1.11 -10.92 6.88
C TYR A 160 -0.11 -10.22 5.97
N ILE A 161 -0.35 -8.94 5.62
CA ILE A 161 0.56 -8.18 4.76
C ILE A 161 1.90 -7.93 5.43
N LYS A 162 1.90 -7.64 6.73
CA LYS A 162 3.12 -7.48 7.52
C LYS A 162 3.98 -8.75 7.52
N SER A 163 3.37 -9.94 7.49
CA SER A 163 4.11 -11.22 7.49
C SER A 163 5.05 -11.42 6.29
N PHE A 164 4.87 -10.66 5.20
CA PHE A 164 5.75 -10.69 4.03
C PHE A 164 7.07 -9.93 4.24
N ASN A 165 7.22 -9.18 5.33
CA ASN A 165 8.43 -8.43 5.69
C ASN A 165 8.93 -7.50 4.56
N LEU A 166 8.01 -6.79 3.92
CA LEU A 166 8.29 -5.76 2.92
C LEU A 166 8.09 -4.36 3.51
N PRO A 167 8.78 -3.32 2.99
CA PRO A 167 8.50 -1.94 3.35
C PRO A 167 7.01 -1.61 3.15
N LEU A 168 6.34 -1.18 4.22
CA LEU A 168 4.89 -1.05 4.26
C LEU A 168 4.47 0.39 4.54
N LEU A 169 3.65 0.96 3.66
CA LEU A 169 2.95 2.22 3.89
C LEU A 169 1.48 1.92 4.21
N MET A 170 1.04 2.22 5.42
CA MET A 170 -0.35 2.10 5.84
C MET A 170 -1.02 3.47 5.77
N LEU A 171 -2.17 3.53 5.10
CA LEU A 171 -2.95 4.75 4.92
C LEU A 171 -4.36 4.56 5.49
N GLY A 172 -5.07 5.68 5.68
CA GLY A 172 -6.49 5.67 6.01
C GLY A 172 -7.36 5.37 4.79
N GLY A 173 -8.51 6.02 4.73
CA GLY A 173 -9.53 5.83 3.70
C GLY A 173 -10.89 6.35 4.19
N GLY A 174 -11.97 5.81 3.61
CA GLY A 174 -13.32 6.07 4.07
C GLY A 174 -13.61 5.50 5.46
N GLY A 175 -14.73 5.93 6.05
CA GLY A 175 -15.17 5.48 7.36
C GLY A 175 -16.10 6.49 8.03
N TYR A 176 -17.39 6.20 8.01
CA TYR A 176 -18.41 7.22 8.35
C TYR A 176 -19.02 7.05 9.74
N THR A 177 -18.81 5.91 10.40
CA THR A 177 -19.04 5.76 11.84
C THR A 177 -17.74 6.07 12.60
N ILE A 178 -17.48 7.36 12.86
CA ILE A 178 -16.18 7.87 13.34
C ILE A 178 -15.62 7.18 14.59
N ARG A 179 -16.48 6.76 15.54
CA ARG A 179 -16.05 6.00 16.73
C ARG A 179 -15.46 4.63 16.38
N ASN A 180 -15.95 4.00 15.31
CA ASN A 180 -15.44 2.72 14.84
C ASN A 180 -14.15 2.90 14.02
N VAL A 181 -14.04 4.00 13.27
CA VAL A 181 -12.79 4.40 12.60
C VAL A 181 -11.66 4.55 13.62
N ALA A 182 -11.91 5.31 14.69
CA ALA A 182 -10.93 5.49 15.77
C ALA A 182 -10.51 4.15 16.39
N ARG A 183 -11.47 3.25 16.66
CA ARG A 183 -11.19 1.89 17.17
C ARG A 183 -10.32 1.07 16.19
N CYS A 184 -10.64 1.10 14.90
CA CYS A 184 -9.92 0.31 13.90
C CYS A 184 -8.48 0.79 13.73
N TRP A 185 -8.27 2.06 13.40
CA TRP A 185 -6.93 2.58 13.15
C TRP A 185 -6.05 2.52 14.40
N THR A 186 -6.64 2.63 15.61
CA THR A 186 -5.93 2.36 16.87
C THR A 186 -5.46 0.91 16.96
N PHE A 187 -6.34 -0.05 16.68
CA PHE A 187 -6.01 -1.48 16.77
C PHE A 187 -5.03 -1.93 15.68
N GLU A 188 -5.14 -1.38 14.48
CA GLU A 188 -4.20 -1.62 13.38
C GLU A 188 -2.82 -1.03 13.66
N THR A 189 -2.76 0.14 14.31
CA THR A 189 -1.49 0.70 14.79
C THR A 189 -0.85 -0.25 15.81
N ALA A 190 -1.63 -0.81 16.74
CA ALA A 190 -1.11 -1.80 17.68
C ALA A 190 -0.62 -3.07 16.97
N THR A 191 -1.30 -3.51 15.91
CA THR A 191 -0.89 -4.65 15.08
C THR A 191 0.39 -4.35 14.31
N ALA A 192 0.54 -3.15 13.74
CA ALA A 192 1.78 -2.71 13.12
C ALA A 192 2.96 -2.72 14.11
N LEU A 193 2.71 -2.47 15.39
CA LEU A 193 3.72 -2.49 16.46
C LEU A 193 3.91 -3.86 17.13
N ASP A 194 3.23 -4.93 16.68
CA ASP A 194 3.19 -6.24 17.37
C ASP A 194 2.82 -6.15 18.84
N CYS A 195 1.94 -5.20 19.18
CA CYS A 195 1.52 -4.94 20.55
C CYS A 195 0.07 -5.40 20.76
N SER A 196 -0.18 -6.11 21.86
CA SER A 196 -1.53 -6.38 22.34
C SER A 196 -2.00 -5.20 23.19
N ILE A 197 -3.22 -4.73 22.94
CA ILE A 197 -3.87 -3.68 23.73
C ILE A 197 -5.18 -4.22 24.34
N PRO A 198 -5.54 -3.77 25.56
CA PRO A 198 -6.75 -4.24 26.22
C PRO A 198 -8.01 -3.82 25.46
N ASN A 199 -9.09 -4.59 25.65
CA ASN A 199 -10.40 -4.22 25.11
C ASN A 199 -11.06 -3.05 25.86
N GLU A 200 -10.62 -2.75 27.08
CA GLU A 200 -11.05 -1.57 27.84
C GLU A 200 -10.43 -0.31 27.24
N LEU A 201 -11.25 0.65 26.82
CA LEU A 201 -10.72 1.92 26.31
C LEU A 201 -10.11 2.72 27.46
N PRO A 202 -8.90 3.29 27.28
CA PRO A 202 -8.37 4.26 28.22
C PRO A 202 -9.18 5.56 28.16
N TYR A 203 -9.23 6.29 29.29
CA TYR A 203 -9.80 7.64 29.30
C TYR A 203 -9.06 8.53 28.29
N ASN A 204 -9.83 9.36 27.58
CA ASN A 204 -9.35 10.29 26.56
C ASN A 204 -10.36 11.42 26.39
N ASP A 205 -9.98 12.49 25.70
CA ASP A 205 -10.79 13.69 25.52
C ASP A 205 -12.15 13.44 24.81
N TYR A 206 -12.30 12.29 24.14
CA TYR A 206 -13.51 11.89 23.41
C TYR A 206 -14.15 10.63 24.01
N PHE A 207 -13.87 10.28 25.26
CA PHE A 207 -14.25 9.01 25.87
C PHE A 207 -15.76 8.73 25.79
N GLU A 208 -16.59 9.76 25.94
CA GLU A 208 -18.05 9.68 25.92
C GLU A 208 -18.61 9.24 24.54
N TYR A 209 -17.85 9.43 23.45
CA TYR A 209 -18.25 9.00 22.09
C TYR A 209 -18.35 7.47 21.97
N PHE A 210 -17.67 6.75 22.86
CA PHE A 210 -17.56 5.29 22.85
C PHE A 210 -18.57 4.61 23.78
N GLY A 211 -19.53 5.36 24.33
CA GLY A 211 -20.64 4.79 25.08
C GLY A 211 -21.56 3.90 24.23
N PRO A 212 -22.29 2.97 24.87
CA PRO A 212 -22.36 2.76 26.32
C PRO A 212 -21.33 1.75 26.86
N ASP A 213 -20.60 1.05 25.99
CA ASP A 213 -19.77 -0.10 26.36
C ASP A 213 -18.31 0.26 26.66
N PHE A 214 -17.81 1.36 26.09
CA PHE A 214 -16.45 1.86 26.27
C PHE A 214 -15.38 0.80 25.93
N LYS A 215 -15.67 -0.06 24.94
CA LYS A 215 -14.76 -1.09 24.46
C LYS A 215 -14.13 -0.75 23.12
N LEU A 216 -12.99 -1.35 22.86
CA LEU A 216 -12.28 -1.27 21.59
C LEU A 216 -12.94 -2.12 20.50
N HIS A 217 -13.30 -3.36 20.83
CA HIS A 217 -13.89 -4.31 19.89
C HIS A 217 -15.41 -4.13 19.82
N ILE A 218 -15.93 -4.27 18.60
CA ILE A 218 -17.36 -4.20 18.31
C ILE A 218 -17.93 -5.59 18.03
N SER A 219 -19.17 -5.80 18.51
CA SER A 219 -19.91 -7.03 18.28
C SER A 219 -20.43 -7.12 16.83
N PRO A 220 -20.59 -8.33 16.28
CA PRO A 220 -21.31 -8.57 15.03
C PRO A 220 -22.67 -7.87 14.98
N SER A 221 -23.06 -7.35 13.81
CA SER A 221 -24.48 -7.15 13.51
C SER A 221 -25.15 -8.51 13.22
N ASN A 222 -26.48 -8.53 13.26
CA ASN A 222 -27.30 -9.66 12.82
C ASN A 222 -27.59 -9.61 11.31
N MET A 223 -26.87 -8.79 10.54
CA MET A 223 -27.06 -8.67 9.09
C MET A 223 -26.67 -9.98 8.40
N THR A 224 -27.53 -10.44 7.49
CA THR A 224 -27.28 -11.64 6.70
C THR A 224 -26.12 -11.40 5.74
N ASN A 225 -25.11 -12.29 5.76
CA ASN A 225 -24.06 -12.29 4.75
C ASN A 225 -24.62 -12.83 3.42
N GLN A 226 -24.70 -11.97 2.40
CA GLN A 226 -25.16 -12.34 1.07
C GLN A 226 -24.06 -13.00 0.20
N ASN A 227 -22.80 -12.99 0.66
CA ASN A 227 -21.69 -13.61 -0.03
C ASN A 227 -21.66 -15.11 0.28
N THR A 228 -22.29 -15.92 -0.58
CA THR A 228 -22.24 -17.38 -0.44
C THR A 228 -20.83 -17.92 -0.68
N THR A 229 -20.51 -19.06 -0.07
CA THR A 229 -19.21 -19.72 -0.27
C THR A 229 -18.96 -20.04 -1.74
N GLU A 230 -19.99 -20.50 -2.47
CA GLU A 230 -19.90 -20.82 -3.89
C GLU A 230 -19.61 -19.58 -4.75
N TYR A 231 -20.18 -18.42 -4.38
CA TYR A 231 -19.91 -17.16 -5.05
C TYR A 231 -18.44 -16.73 -4.87
N LEU A 232 -17.96 -16.76 -3.62
CA LEU A 232 -16.57 -16.38 -3.29
C LEU A 232 -15.55 -17.33 -3.95
N GLU A 233 -15.81 -18.63 -3.94
CA GLU A 233 -14.93 -19.61 -4.60
C GLU A 233 -14.83 -19.39 -6.11
N LYS A 234 -15.94 -19.06 -6.78
CA LYS A 234 -15.94 -18.74 -8.22
C LYS A 234 -15.12 -17.51 -8.54
N ILE A 235 -15.25 -16.44 -7.75
CA ILE A 235 -14.44 -15.23 -7.93
C ILE A 235 -12.96 -15.56 -7.71
N LYS A 236 -12.65 -16.23 -6.59
CA LYS A 236 -11.27 -16.63 -6.26
C LYS A 236 -10.64 -17.44 -7.40
N GLN A 237 -11.34 -18.42 -7.97
CA GLN A 237 -10.83 -19.22 -9.09
C GLN A 237 -10.45 -18.34 -10.30
N ARG A 238 -11.34 -17.43 -10.72
CA ARG A 238 -11.07 -16.50 -11.82
C ARG A 238 -9.87 -15.59 -11.54
N LEU A 239 -9.74 -15.09 -10.30
CA LEU A 239 -8.60 -14.27 -9.90
C LEU A 239 -7.29 -15.07 -9.97
N PHE A 240 -7.28 -16.32 -9.51
CA PHE A 240 -6.11 -17.20 -9.62
C PHE A 240 -5.75 -17.51 -11.07
N GLU A 241 -6.72 -17.67 -11.97
CA GLU A 241 -6.48 -17.83 -13.41
C GLU A 241 -5.81 -16.59 -14.00
N ASN A 242 -6.29 -15.39 -13.67
CA ASN A 242 -5.65 -14.14 -14.11
C ASN A 242 -4.21 -14.02 -13.58
N LEU A 243 -3.98 -14.32 -12.30
CA LEU A 243 -2.65 -14.23 -11.69
C LEU A 243 -1.65 -15.24 -12.28
N ARG A 244 -2.10 -16.40 -12.75
CA ARG A 244 -1.24 -17.39 -13.46
C ARG A 244 -0.70 -16.87 -14.79
N MET A 245 -1.31 -15.84 -15.37
CA MET A 245 -0.85 -15.23 -16.63
C MET A 245 0.37 -14.34 -16.45
N LEU A 246 0.74 -14.00 -15.20
CA LEU A 246 1.94 -13.21 -14.92
C LEU A 246 3.19 -14.05 -15.18
N PRO A 247 4.28 -13.44 -15.72
CA PRO A 247 5.54 -14.14 -15.87
C PRO A 247 6.04 -14.67 -14.53
N HIS A 248 6.26 -15.97 -14.46
CA HIS A 248 6.89 -16.64 -13.33
C HIS A 248 7.94 -17.61 -13.86
N ALA A 249 8.97 -17.91 -13.06
CA ALA A 249 9.87 -19.00 -13.42
C ALA A 249 9.03 -20.31 -13.48
N PRO A 250 9.17 -21.15 -14.52
CA PRO A 250 8.54 -22.47 -14.50
C PRO A 250 9.10 -23.21 -13.29
N GLY A 251 8.21 -23.79 -12.48
CA GLY A 251 8.64 -24.60 -11.34
C GLY A 251 9.52 -25.73 -11.86
N VAL A 252 10.82 -25.66 -11.58
CA VAL A 252 11.73 -26.79 -11.84
C VAL A 252 11.33 -27.86 -10.85
N GLN A 253 10.66 -28.91 -11.35
CA GLN A 253 10.41 -30.09 -10.56
C GLN A 253 11.76 -30.73 -10.26
N MET A 254 12.27 -30.53 -9.04
CA MET A 254 13.48 -31.20 -8.55
C MET A 254 13.20 -32.69 -8.55
N GLN A 255 13.62 -33.39 -9.60
CA GLN A 255 13.67 -34.84 -9.59
C GLN A 255 14.88 -35.24 -8.75
N ALA A 256 14.66 -36.12 -7.77
CA ALA A 256 15.77 -36.77 -7.10
C ALA A 256 16.60 -37.49 -8.15
N ILE A 257 17.91 -37.24 -8.14
CA ILE A 257 18.85 -37.99 -8.96
C ILE A 257 18.69 -39.46 -8.58
N PRO A 258 18.36 -40.38 -9.51
CA PRO A 258 18.32 -41.80 -9.22
C PRO A 258 19.66 -42.24 -8.60
N GLU A 259 19.65 -43.13 -7.61
CA GLU A 259 20.88 -43.61 -6.95
C GLU A 259 21.90 -44.24 -7.93
N ASP A 260 21.42 -44.65 -9.12
CA ASP A 260 22.22 -45.23 -10.19
C ASP A 260 22.76 -44.21 -11.22
N ALA A 261 22.51 -42.91 -11.01
CA ALA A 261 23.03 -41.89 -11.93
C ALA A 261 24.56 -41.81 -11.81
N PRO A 262 25.31 -41.89 -12.91
CA PRO A 262 26.76 -41.80 -12.87
C PRO A 262 27.17 -40.45 -12.27
N HIS A 263 27.96 -40.50 -11.19
CA HIS A 263 28.55 -39.31 -10.58
C HIS A 263 29.31 -38.52 -11.65
N PRO A 264 28.96 -37.25 -11.91
CA PRO A 264 29.71 -36.44 -12.86
C PRO A 264 31.13 -36.24 -12.32
N ASP A 265 32.11 -36.64 -13.12
CA ASP A 265 33.53 -36.55 -12.82
C ASP A 265 33.91 -35.06 -12.66
N ILE A 266 34.23 -34.63 -11.44
CA ILE A 266 34.51 -33.21 -11.08
C ILE A 266 35.93 -32.81 -11.55
N ARG A 267 36.36 -33.24 -12.74
CA ARG A 267 37.66 -32.93 -13.33
C ARG A 267 37.61 -32.61 -14.83
N ALA A 268 36.49 -32.08 -15.31
CA ALA A 268 36.47 -31.39 -16.60
C ALA A 268 36.57 -29.88 -16.37
N HIS A 269 37.76 -29.31 -16.55
CA HIS A 269 37.92 -27.87 -16.71
C HIS A 269 37.07 -27.40 -17.90
N ASP A 270 36.00 -26.66 -17.63
CA ASP A 270 35.23 -25.98 -18.66
C ASP A 270 36.03 -24.76 -19.15
N LYS A 271 36.62 -24.87 -20.34
CA LYS A 271 37.39 -23.81 -21.01
C LYS A 271 36.49 -22.84 -21.78
N ARG A 272 35.27 -22.58 -21.30
CA ARG A 272 34.34 -21.65 -21.96
C ARG A 272 33.78 -20.67 -20.95
N ILE A 273 34.56 -19.63 -20.67
CA ILE A 273 34.16 -18.22 -20.50
C ILE A 273 35.51 -17.53 -20.25
N ALA A 274 36.12 -17.01 -21.32
CA ALA A 274 37.18 -16.02 -21.19
C ALA A 274 36.50 -14.69 -20.85
N CYS A 275 36.87 -14.10 -19.71
CA CYS A 275 36.59 -12.70 -19.42
C CYS A 275 37.76 -11.90 -19.99
N GLU A 276 37.60 -11.35 -21.19
CA GLU A 276 38.48 -10.30 -21.70
C GLU A 276 37.97 -8.97 -21.14
N GLU A 277 38.62 -8.47 -20.10
CA GLU A 277 38.83 -7.02 -19.92
C GLU A 277 40.02 -6.86 -18.96
N GLU A 278 41.17 -6.59 -19.58
CA GLU A 278 42.43 -6.22 -18.94
C GLU A 278 42.25 -4.91 -18.16
N PHE A 279 42.46 -4.95 -16.85
CA PHE A 279 43.00 -3.80 -16.13
C PHE A 279 44.40 -4.17 -15.67
N SER A 280 45.36 -3.57 -16.36
CA SER A 280 46.78 -3.56 -16.02
C SER A 280 46.96 -2.85 -14.67
N ASP A 281 47.51 -3.55 -13.68
CA ASP A 281 48.22 -2.91 -12.57
C ASP A 281 49.62 -3.51 -12.49
N SER A 282 50.61 -2.63 -12.62
CA SER A 282 52.03 -2.92 -12.60
C SER A 282 52.49 -3.39 -11.22
N GLU A 283 53.33 -4.42 -11.23
CA GLU A 283 54.07 -4.96 -10.09
C GLU A 283 55.05 -3.92 -9.52
N ASP A 284 55.09 -3.81 -8.18
CA ASP A 284 56.29 -3.45 -7.44
C ASP A 284 56.40 -4.43 -6.25
N GLU A 285 57.46 -5.24 -6.27
CA GLU A 285 57.81 -6.18 -5.21
C GLU A 285 58.40 -5.49 -3.97
N ALA A 286 58.03 -5.96 -2.78
CA ALA A 286 58.92 -5.93 -1.62
C ALA A 286 58.56 -7.04 -0.61
N GLU A 287 59.58 -7.84 -0.28
CA GLU A 287 59.57 -9.01 0.61
C GLU A 287 59.25 -8.72 2.09
N GLY A 288 58.73 -9.73 2.81
CA GLY A 288 58.79 -9.80 4.29
C GLY A 288 57.82 -10.80 4.94
N PRO A 289 58.27 -11.80 5.74
CA PRO A 289 57.45 -12.95 6.13
C PRO A 289 56.77 -12.82 7.50
N GLY A 290 55.60 -13.44 7.69
CA GLY A 290 55.08 -13.73 9.03
C GLY A 290 53.60 -14.10 9.15
N GLY A 291 53.33 -15.38 9.45
CA GLY A 291 52.45 -15.74 10.57
C GLY A 291 50.92 -15.79 10.40
N ALA A 292 50.42 -17.03 10.41
CA ALA A 292 49.25 -17.52 11.17
C ALA A 292 47.80 -17.12 10.79
N ALA A 293 47.07 -18.16 10.37
CA ALA A 293 45.76 -18.62 10.88
C ALA A 293 44.55 -17.65 10.94
N GLY A 294 43.42 -18.08 10.37
CA GLY A 294 42.09 -17.74 10.92
C GLY A 294 40.94 -17.54 9.92
N THR A 295 40.29 -18.65 9.58
CA THR A 295 38.81 -18.82 9.56
C THR A 295 37.92 -17.93 8.67
N GLN A 296 37.24 -18.63 7.76
CA GLN A 296 36.07 -18.22 6.97
C GLN A 296 34.91 -17.72 7.84
N LEU A 297 34.16 -16.72 7.37
CA LEU A 297 32.69 -16.81 7.40
C LEU A 297 32.06 -16.06 6.21
N ILE A 298 31.24 -16.81 5.49
CA ILE A 298 30.52 -16.45 4.27
C ILE A 298 29.27 -15.64 4.66
N THR A 299 29.02 -14.51 4.00
CA THR A 299 27.67 -13.93 3.88
C THR A 299 27.36 -13.74 2.40
N ARG A 300 26.35 -14.47 1.90
CA ARG A 300 25.82 -14.34 0.53
C ARG A 300 24.79 -13.22 0.50
N ARG A 301 24.86 -12.41 -0.56
CA ARG A 301 23.84 -11.44 -1.00
C ARG A 301 22.83 -12.13 -1.91
#